data_AF-A0A6G7Z0W8-F1
#
_entry.id   AF-A0A6G7Z0W8-F1
#
_cell.length_a   1.000
_cell.length_b   1.000
_cell.length_c   1.000
_cell.angle_alpha   90.00
_cell.angle_beta   90.00
_cell.angle_gamma   90.00
#
_symmetry.space_group_name_H-M   'P 1'
#
loop_
_entity.id
_entity.type
_entity.pdbx_description
1 polymer ?
#
loop_
_entity_poly.entity_id
_entity_poly.type
_entity_poly.pdbx_seq_one_letter_code
_entity_poly.pdbx_strand_id
1 'polypeptide(L)' 'MPTDKEPPRYYTIDEAAELMRIHPKTLAKIARRGEIKCVRTSRAKTAKRLFTAQDIEDYFTRVSRGRG' A
#
# COMPACT_ATOMS: atom_id res chain seq x y z
N MET A 1 16.07 11.43 24.95
CA MET A 1 15.57 10.10 24.56
C MET A 1 14.56 10.31 23.44
N PRO A 2 14.80 9.97 22.16
CA PRO A 2 13.71 10.05 21.20
C PRO A 2 13.55 8.72 20.49
N THR A 3 12.66 7.85 21.00
CA THR A 3 12.14 6.77 20.16
C THR A 3 10.69 6.47 20.48
N ASP A 4 9.84 7.49 20.53
CA ASP A 4 8.43 7.34 20.18
C ASP A 4 8.35 7.21 18.65
N LYS A 5 8.82 6.07 18.12
CA LYS A 5 8.46 5.68 16.76
C LYS A 5 7.05 5.13 16.84
N GLU A 6 6.09 6.00 16.59
CA GLU A 6 4.68 5.67 16.45
C GLU A 6 4.55 4.39 15.59
N PRO A 7 3.74 3.40 16.02
CA PRO A 7 3.62 2.16 15.28
C PRO A 7 3.20 2.46 13.84
N PRO A 8 3.77 1.77 12.84
CA PRO A 8 3.51 2.07 11.45
C PRO A 8 2.01 1.98 11.16
N ARG A 9 1.43 3.10 10.70
CA ARG A 9 0.01 3.17 10.36
C ARG A 9 -0.25 2.34 9.10
N TYR A 10 -1.12 1.34 9.24
CA TYR A 10 -1.54 0.47 8.14
C TYR A 10 -2.85 0.96 7.55
N TYR A 11 -2.93 0.88 6.23
CA TYR A 11 -4.10 1.20 5.42
C TYR A 11 -4.59 -0.06 4.73
N THR A 12 -5.89 -0.23 4.69
CA THR A 12 -6.54 -1.25 3.88
C THR A 12 -6.43 -0.91 2.39
N ILE A 13 -6.77 -1.89 1.55
CA ILE A 13 -6.74 -1.69 0.09
C ILE A 13 -7.68 -0.59 -0.39
N ASP A 14 -8.82 -0.41 0.27
CA ASP A 14 -9.81 0.60 -0.10
C ASP A 14 -9.31 2.00 0.29
N GLU A 15 -8.78 2.16 1.50
CA GLU A 15 -8.16 3.42 1.96
C GLU A 15 -6.96 3.81 1.09
N ALA A 16 -6.06 2.87 0.81
CA ALA A 16 -4.89 3.12 -0.03
C ALA A 16 -5.27 3.51 -1.47
N ALA A 17 -6.33 2.87 -2.00
CA ALA A 17 -6.84 3.17 -3.33
C ALA A 17 -7.45 4.58 -3.40
N GLU A 18 -8.16 5.00 -2.36
CA GLU A 18 -8.70 6.35 -2.22
C GLU A 18 -7.60 7.42 -2.19
N LEU A 19 -6.56 7.21 -1.36
CA LEU A 19 -5.40 8.10 -1.26
C LEU A 19 -4.69 8.28 -2.61
N MET A 20 -4.58 7.21 -3.37
CA MET A 20 -3.91 7.21 -4.67
C MET A 20 -4.84 7.60 -5.83
N ARG A 21 -6.13 7.84 -5.57
CA ARG A 21 -7.16 8.08 -6.60
C ARG A 21 -7.21 6.99 -7.68
N ILE A 22 -6.99 5.73 -7.30
CA ILE A 22 -7.11 4.57 -8.18
C ILE A 22 -8.21 3.63 -7.70
N HIS A 23 -8.70 2.75 -8.57
CA HIS A 23 -9.71 1.76 -8.18
C HIS A 23 -9.11 0.65 -7.29
N PRO A 24 -9.78 0.18 -6.20
CA PRO A 24 -9.26 -0.86 -5.31
C PRO A 24 -8.88 -2.16 -6.02
N LYS A 25 -9.66 -2.59 -7.02
CA LYS A 25 -9.31 -3.75 -7.88
C LYS A 25 -8.01 -3.54 -8.66
N THR A 26 -7.69 -2.32 -9.08
CA THR A 26 -6.44 -1.99 -9.77
C THR A 26 -5.27 -2.09 -8.80
N LEU A 27 -5.39 -1.49 -7.61
CA LEU A 27 -4.39 -1.63 -6.55
C LEU A 27 -4.16 -3.09 -6.16
N ALA A 28 -5.22 -3.90 -6.12
CA ALA A 28 -5.14 -5.34 -5.85
C ALA A 28 -4.35 -6.12 -6.91
N LYS A 29 -4.37 -5.66 -8.18
CA LYS A 29 -3.58 -6.26 -9.26
C LYS A 29 -2.11 -5.85 -9.14
N ILE A 30 -1.85 -4.57 -8.90
CA ILE A 30 -0.50 -4.00 -8.69
C ILE A 30 0.21 -4.71 -7.52
N ALA A 31 -0.49 -4.85 -6.38
CA ALA A 31 0.04 -5.57 -5.22
C ALA A 31 0.27 -7.07 -5.51
N ARG A 32 -0.59 -7.71 -6.31
CA ARG A 32 -0.39 -9.10 -6.77
C ARG A 32 0.79 -9.26 -7.71
N ARG A 33 1.11 -8.24 -8.51
CA ARG A 33 2.29 -8.19 -9.38
C ARG A 33 3.58 -7.90 -8.61
N GLY A 34 3.49 -7.50 -7.34
CA GLY A 34 4.64 -7.15 -6.51
C GLY A 34 5.19 -5.75 -6.76
N GLU A 35 4.44 -4.89 -7.45
CA GLU A 35 4.87 -3.51 -7.74
C GLU A 35 4.80 -2.61 -6.51
N ILE A 36 3.91 -2.92 -5.56
CA ILE A 36 3.81 -2.27 -4.26
C ILE A 36 3.89 -3.33 -3.16
N LYS A 37 4.63 -3.04 -2.09
CA LYS A 37 4.70 -3.91 -0.92
C LYS A 37 3.37 -3.91 -0.18
N CYS A 38 2.95 -5.09 0.27
CA CYS A 38 1.79 -5.23 1.11
C CYS A 38 2.02 -6.32 2.16
N VAL A 39 1.48 -6.09 3.35
CA VAL A 39 1.45 -7.07 4.44
C VAL A 39 0.10 -7.77 4.40
N ARG A 40 0.10 -9.09 4.53
CA ARG A 40 -1.14 -9.86 4.65
C ARG A 40 -1.44 -10.08 6.12
N THR A 41 -2.69 -9.87 6.52
CA THR A 41 -3.12 -10.12 7.90
C THR A 41 -3.04 -11.60 8.29
N SER A 42 -3.04 -12.50 7.31
CA SER A 42 -2.90 -13.95 7.49
C SER A 42 -2.41 -14.61 6.19
N ARG A 43 -2.01 -15.88 6.26
CA ARG A 43 -1.69 -16.68 5.06
C ARG A 43 -2.93 -17.13 4.27
N ALA A 44 -4.13 -16.97 4.83
CA ALA A 44 -5.39 -17.34 4.18
C ALA A 44 -5.62 -16.62 2.85
N LYS A 45 -6.30 -17.28 1.90
CA LYS A 45 -6.62 -16.74 0.57
C LYS A 45 -7.48 -15.46 0.63
N THR A 46 -8.27 -15.32 1.69
CA THR A 46 -9.14 -14.16 2.01
C THR A 46 -8.45 -13.10 2.86
N ALA A 47 -7.15 -13.23 3.15
CA ALA A 47 -6.44 -12.27 3.99
C ALA A 47 -6.47 -10.86 3.39
N LYS A 48 -6.73 -9.88 4.26
CA LYS A 48 -6.69 -8.46 3.90
C LYS A 48 -5.25 -8.07 3.60
N ARG A 49 -5.09 -7.22 2.58
CA ARG A 49 -3.81 -6.60 2.23
C ARG A 49 -3.75 -5.25 2.92
N LEU A 50 -2.72 -5.06 3.71
CA LEU A 50 -2.40 -3.84 4.42
C LEU A 50 -1.19 -3.19 3.76
N PHE A 51 -1.25 -1.88 3.64
CA PHE A 51 -0.23 -1.04 3.03
C PHE A 51 0.23 -0.05 4.07
N THR A 52 1.53 0.25 4.13
CA THR A 52 2.02 1.33 4.99
C THR A 52 1.92 2.66 4.23
N ALA A 53 1.87 3.78 4.95
CA ALA A 53 1.96 5.11 4.32
C ALA A 53 3.19 5.20 3.40
N GLN A 54 4.32 4.68 3.86
CA GLN A 54 5.59 4.71 3.13
C GLN A 54 5.52 3.93 1.81
N ASP A 55 4.92 2.74 1.81
CA ASP A 55 4.80 1.91 0.59
C ASP A 55 3.88 2.57 -0.44
N ILE A 56 2.79 3.20 0.02
CA ILE A 56 1.85 3.95 -0.83
C ILE A 56 2.57 5.14 -1.46
N GLU A 57 3.29 5.92 -0.67
CA GLU A 57 4.00 7.11 -1.11
C GLU A 57 5.16 6.78 -2.08
N ASP A 58 5.94 5.73 -1.79
CA ASP A 58 7.02 5.27 -2.67
C ASP A 58 6.47 4.85 -4.03
N TYR A 59 5.40 4.04 -4.03
CA TYR A 59 4.75 3.61 -5.27
C TYR A 59 4.17 4.80 -6.03
N PHE A 60 3.44 5.70 -5.37
CA PHE A 60 2.85 6.88 -5.99
C PHE A 60 3.93 7.78 -6.61
N THR A 61 5.03 7.99 -5.89
CA THR A 61 6.19 8.77 -6.36
C THR A 61 6.83 8.12 -7.58
N ARG A 62 7.03 6.79 -7.57
CA ARG A 62 7.59 6.03 -8.70
C ARG A 62 6.70 6.10 -9.94
N VAL A 63 5.39 5.92 -9.78
CA VAL A 63 4.43 5.96 -10.90
C VAL A 63 4.27 7.37 -11.46
N SER A 64 4.32 8.40 -10.62
CA SER A 64 4.24 9.80 -11.06
C SER A 64 5.50 10.25 -11.79
N ARG A 65 6.68 9.72 -11.41
CA ARG A 65 7.96 10.00 -12.08
C ARG A 65 8.16 9.25 -13.40
N GLY A 66 7.49 8.11 -13.60
CA GLY A 66 7.65 7.27 -14.80
C GLY A 66 6.72 7.61 -15.98
N ARG A 67 5.95 8.70 -15.91
CA ARG A 67 5.08 9.19 -17.00
C ARG A 67 5.55 10.54 -17.58
N GLY A 68 6.86 10.71 -17.70
CA GLY A 68 7.50 11.83 -18.42
C GLY A 68 8.11 11.33 -19.73
#